data_AF-P16969-F1
#
_entry.id   AF-P16969-F1
#
_cell.length_a   1.000
_cell.length_b   1.000
_cell.length_c   1.000
_cell.angle_alpha   90.00
_cell.angle_beta   90.00
_cell.angle_gamma   90.00
#
_symmetry.space_group_name_H-M   'P 1'
#
loop_
_entity.id
_entity.type
_entity.pdbx_description
1 polymer ?
#
loop_
_entity_poly.entity_id
_entity_poly.type
_entity_poly.pdbx_seq_one_letter_code
_entity_poly.pdbx_strand_id
1 'polypeptide(L)'
;MASDHRRFVLSGAVLLSVLAVAAATLESVKDECQLGVDFPHNPLATCHTYVIKRVCGRGPSRPMLVKERCCRELAAVPDHCRCEALRILMDGVRTPEGRVVEGRLGDRRDCPREEQRAFAATLVTAAECNLSSVQAPGVRLVLLADG
;
A
#
# COMPACT_ATOMS: atom_id res chain seq x y z
N MET A 1 -34.07 -45.64 -3.07
CA MET A 1 -33.22 -44.93 -2.08
C MET A 1 -31.96 -44.28 -2.70
N ALA A 2 -31.38 -44.78 -3.80
CA ALA A 2 -30.16 -44.19 -4.38
C ALA A 2 -30.37 -42.88 -5.20
N SER A 3 -31.59 -42.66 -5.75
CA SER A 3 -31.86 -41.51 -6.63
C SER A 3 -31.96 -40.18 -5.88
N ASP A 4 -32.57 -40.17 -4.69
CA ASP A 4 -32.70 -38.96 -3.87
C ASP A 4 -31.35 -38.47 -3.36
N HIS A 5 -30.47 -39.40 -2.95
CA HIS A 5 -29.16 -39.06 -2.42
C HIS A 5 -28.29 -38.31 -3.45
N ARG A 6 -28.43 -38.64 -4.74
CA ARG A 6 -27.69 -37.98 -5.83
C ARG A 6 -28.21 -36.57 -6.10
N ARG A 7 -29.52 -36.34 -5.98
CA ARG A 7 -30.13 -34.99 -6.10
C ARG A 7 -29.74 -34.08 -4.93
N PHE A 8 -29.65 -34.63 -3.71
CA PHE A 8 -29.17 -33.88 -2.55
C PHE A 8 -27.71 -33.46 -2.71
N VAL A 9 -26.84 -34.36 -3.19
CA VAL A 9 -25.42 -34.05 -3.44
C VAL A 9 -25.25 -32.99 -4.53
N LEU A 10 -26.02 -33.08 -5.63
CA LEU A 10 -25.95 -32.09 -6.71
C LEU A 10 -26.43 -30.70 -6.26
N SER A 11 -27.50 -30.63 -5.46
CA SER A 11 -28.01 -29.36 -4.93
C SER A 11 -27.03 -28.72 -3.94
N GLY A 12 -26.39 -29.54 -3.09
CA GLY A 12 -25.34 -29.08 -2.18
C GLY A 12 -24.10 -28.54 -2.91
N ALA A 13 -23.67 -29.22 -3.98
CA ALA A 13 -22.52 -28.77 -4.78
C ALA A 13 -22.79 -27.43 -5.49
N VAL A 14 -24.00 -27.22 -6.02
CA VAL A 14 -24.37 -25.95 -6.67
C VAL A 14 -24.42 -24.80 -5.66
N LEU A 15 -24.99 -25.03 -4.47
CA LEU A 15 -25.02 -24.03 -3.40
C LEU A 15 -23.61 -23.65 -2.92
N LEU A 16 -22.72 -24.64 -2.78
CA LEU A 16 -21.32 -24.40 -2.41
C LEU A 16 -20.57 -23.59 -3.48
N SER A 17 -20.79 -23.87 -4.77
CA SER A 17 -20.20 -23.10 -5.86
C SER A 17 -20.68 -21.64 -5.87
N VAL A 18 -21.98 -21.40 -5.65
CA VAL A 18 -22.53 -20.04 -5.57
C VAL A 18 -22.01 -19.29 -4.34
N LEU A 19 -21.89 -19.97 -3.19
CA LEU A 19 -21.33 -19.39 -1.96
C LEU A 19 -19.83 -19.09 -2.10
N ALA A 20 -19.06 -19.94 -2.78
CA ALA A 20 -17.64 -19.70 -3.05
C ALA A 20 -17.43 -18.48 -3.96
N VAL A 21 -18.31 -18.28 -4.95
CA VAL A 21 -18.29 -17.08 -5.81
C VAL A 21 -18.71 -15.82 -5.05
N ALA A 22 -19.69 -15.92 -4.14
CA ALA A 22 -20.12 -14.78 -3.32
C ALA A 22 -19.11 -14.40 -2.22
N ALA A 23 -18.39 -15.37 -1.66
CA ALA A 23 -17.31 -15.09 -0.70
C ALA A 23 -16.16 -14.31 -1.37
N ALA A 24 -15.87 -14.59 -2.64
CA ALA A 24 -14.84 -13.87 -3.40
C ALA A 24 -15.22 -12.42 -3.73
N THR A 25 -16.51 -12.06 -3.72
CA THR A 25 -16.96 -10.69 -4.01
C THR A 25 -17.16 -9.83 -2.77
N LEU A 26 -17.17 -10.41 -1.57
CA LEU A 26 -17.40 -9.72 -0.30
C LEU A 26 -16.13 -9.26 0.43
N GLU A 27 -14.94 -9.71 0.02
CA GLU A 27 -13.66 -9.36 0.67
C GLU A 27 -13.05 -8.01 0.21
N SER A 28 -13.80 -7.19 -0.54
CA SER A 28 -13.31 -5.88 -1.01
C SER A 28 -14.35 -4.76 -0.89
N VAL A 29 -15.08 -4.69 0.23
CA VAL A 29 -15.41 -3.36 0.76
C VAL A 29 -14.14 -2.85 1.44
N LYS A 30 -13.14 -2.48 0.64
CA LYS A 30 -12.00 -1.72 1.14
C LYS A 30 -12.58 -0.40 1.60
N ASP A 31 -12.53 -0.13 2.90
CA ASP A 31 -12.66 1.23 3.41
C ASP A 31 -11.75 2.11 2.55
N GLU A 32 -12.37 2.98 1.75
CA GLU A 32 -11.63 3.89 0.90
C GLU A 32 -10.85 4.83 1.81
N CYS A 33 -9.54 4.73 1.75
CA CYS A 33 -8.62 5.57 2.52
C CYS A 33 -8.74 7.02 2.08
N GLN A 34 -9.37 7.84 2.90
CA GLN A 34 -9.65 9.24 2.65
C GLN A 34 -8.60 10.15 3.28
N LEU A 35 -7.96 10.94 2.43
CA LEU A 35 -7.05 12.00 2.83
C LEU A 35 -7.78 13.06 3.68
N GLY A 36 -7.18 13.44 4.80
CA GLY A 36 -7.79 14.34 5.80
C GLY A 36 -8.72 13.64 6.80
N VAL A 37 -9.10 12.38 6.56
CA VAL A 37 -9.94 11.58 7.45
C VAL A 37 -9.10 10.48 8.10
N ASP A 38 -8.56 9.55 7.31
CA ASP A 38 -7.79 8.40 7.80
C ASP A 38 -6.33 8.75 8.10
N PHE A 39 -5.83 9.80 7.47
CA PHE A 39 -4.50 10.36 7.69
C PHE A 39 -4.47 11.84 7.26
N PRO A 40 -3.57 12.67 7.81
CA PRO A 40 -3.56 14.10 7.53
C PRO A 40 -3.23 14.42 6.06
N HIS A 41 -3.59 15.63 5.64
CA HIS A 41 -3.09 16.24 4.40
C HIS A 41 -1.56 16.25 4.37
N ASN A 42 -0.99 16.05 3.19
CA ASN A 42 0.43 15.82 2.95
C ASN A 42 0.99 14.69 3.84
N PRO A 43 0.47 13.46 3.70
CA PRO A 43 0.90 12.35 4.53
C PRO A 43 2.39 12.07 4.32
N LEU A 44 3.05 11.61 5.38
CA LEU A 44 4.43 11.16 5.35
C LEU A 44 5.43 12.25 4.91
N ALA A 45 5.17 13.52 5.26
CA ALA A 45 6.04 14.65 4.92
C ALA A 45 7.49 14.45 5.42
N THR A 46 7.68 13.82 6.58
CA THR A 46 9.02 13.48 7.06
C THR A 46 9.63 12.32 6.28
N CYS A 47 8.82 11.36 5.81
CA CYS A 47 9.31 10.32 4.90
C CYS A 47 9.76 10.88 3.56
N HIS A 48 9.07 11.88 3.00
CA HIS A 48 9.57 12.59 1.82
C HIS A 48 11.00 13.10 2.06
N THR A 49 11.22 13.79 3.18
CA THR A 49 12.57 14.27 3.55
C THR A 49 13.58 13.13 3.74
N TYR A 50 13.16 12.03 4.36
CA TYR A 50 14.01 10.85 4.59
C TYR A 50 14.43 10.21 3.26
N VAL A 51 13.50 10.00 2.33
CA VAL A 51 13.77 9.45 1.00
C VAL A 51 14.78 10.31 0.25
N ILE A 52 14.59 11.64 0.24
CA ILE A 52 15.54 12.55 -0.41
C ILE A 52 16.92 12.51 0.26
N LYS A 53 16.97 12.43 1.59
CA LYS A 53 18.24 12.33 2.31
C LYS A 53 18.97 11.04 2.02
N ARG A 54 18.24 9.92 1.99
CA ARG A 54 18.80 8.58 1.84
C ARG A 54 19.26 8.33 0.40
N VAL A 55 18.44 8.69 -0.58
CA VAL A 55 18.70 8.42 -2.01
C VAL A 55 19.57 9.52 -2.61
N CYS A 56 19.23 10.79 -2.40
CA CYS A 56 19.92 11.90 -3.05
C CYS A 56 21.07 12.49 -2.20
N GLY A 57 21.29 12.02 -0.96
CA GLY A 57 22.25 12.59 -0.02
C GLY A 57 21.90 13.99 0.53
N ARG A 58 20.76 14.57 0.12
CA ARG A 58 20.37 15.97 0.40
C ARG A 58 19.43 16.10 1.57
N GLY A 59 19.63 17.14 2.39
CA GLY A 59 18.77 17.43 3.53
C GLY A 59 19.49 17.24 4.88
N PRO A 60 18.74 17.13 5.98
CA PRO A 60 19.25 17.30 7.33
C PRO A 60 20.39 16.33 7.68
N SER A 61 21.31 16.79 8.53
CA SER A 61 22.53 16.05 8.89
C SER A 61 22.30 14.79 9.73
N ARG A 62 21.10 14.63 10.32
CA ARG A 62 20.77 13.51 11.22
C ARG A 62 19.75 12.56 10.57
N PRO A 63 20.16 11.71 9.61
CA PRO A 63 19.24 10.85 8.86
C PRO A 63 18.43 9.91 9.76
N MET A 64 19.01 9.42 10.87
CA MET A 64 18.31 8.52 11.79
C MET A 64 17.13 9.19 12.51
N LEU A 65 17.28 10.45 12.94
CA LEU A 65 16.16 11.20 13.53
C LEU A 65 15.03 11.46 12.52
N VAL A 66 15.38 11.61 11.24
CA VAL A 66 14.38 11.75 10.17
C VAL A 66 13.70 10.40 9.91
N LYS A 67 14.46 9.29 9.89
CA LYS A 67 13.92 7.94 9.78
C LYS A 67 12.91 7.65 10.90
N GLU A 68 13.27 7.91 12.15
CA GLU A 68 12.38 7.69 13.31
C GLU A 68 11.06 8.47 13.20
N ARG A 69 11.13 9.74 12.79
CA ARG A 69 9.92 10.56 12.56
C ARG A 69 9.11 10.06 11.37
N CYS A 70 9.76 9.69 10.27
CA CYS A 70 9.08 9.07 9.13
C CYS A 70 8.34 7.79 9.55
N CYS A 71 9.01 6.88 10.27
CA CYS A 71 8.39 5.64 10.70
C CYS A 71 7.25 5.87 11.70
N ARG A 72 7.32 6.93 12.52
CA ARG A 72 6.21 7.34 13.39
C ARG A 72 5.01 7.85 12.60
N GLU A 73 5.24 8.68 11.58
CA GLU A 73 4.17 9.14 10.67
C GLU A 73 3.52 7.95 9.96
N LEU A 74 4.33 7.01 9.44
CA LEU A 74 3.82 5.83 8.74
C LEU A 74 3.08 4.86 9.66
N ALA A 75 3.52 4.72 10.92
CA ALA A 75 2.84 3.91 11.92
C ALA A 75 1.49 4.50 12.35
N ALA A 76 1.36 5.84 12.33
CA ALA A 76 0.11 6.52 12.64
C ALA A 76 -0.97 6.36 11.57
N VAL A 77 -0.59 5.98 10.34
CA VAL A 77 -1.54 5.61 9.29
C VAL A 77 -2.13 4.22 9.59
N PRO A 78 -3.46 4.04 9.52
CA PRO A 78 -4.10 2.73 9.67
C PRO A 78 -3.46 1.67 8.77
N ASP A 79 -3.29 0.44 9.26
CA ASP A 79 -2.56 -0.62 8.55
C ASP A 79 -3.09 -0.87 7.12
N HIS A 80 -4.39 -0.72 6.90
CA HIS A 80 -5.04 -0.87 5.58
C HIS A 80 -4.81 0.33 4.65
N CYS A 81 -4.46 1.51 5.18
CA CYS A 81 -4.19 2.74 4.43
C CYS A 81 -2.71 3.06 4.22
N ARG A 82 -1.78 2.29 4.80
CA ARG A 82 -0.33 2.54 4.65
C ARG A 82 0.13 2.54 3.19
N CYS A 83 -0.39 1.60 2.39
CA CYS A 83 -0.06 1.53 0.96
C CYS A 83 -0.57 2.76 0.20
N GLU A 84 -1.74 3.29 0.57
CA GLU A 84 -2.31 4.48 -0.05
C GLU A 84 -1.53 5.74 0.33
N ALA A 85 -1.17 5.89 1.60
CA ALA A 85 -0.30 6.98 2.05
C ALA A 85 1.07 6.95 1.34
N LEU A 86 1.66 5.77 1.13
CA LEU A 86 2.88 5.61 0.34
C LEU A 86 2.67 5.93 -1.14
N ARG A 87 1.54 5.56 -1.73
CA ARG A 87 1.19 5.93 -3.11
C ARG A 87 1.12 7.45 -3.26
N ILE A 88 0.50 8.15 -2.30
CA ILE A 88 0.44 9.62 -2.28
C ILE A 88 1.84 10.23 -2.11
N LEU A 89 2.69 9.67 -1.25
CA LEU A 89 4.08 10.09 -1.14
C LEU A 89 4.83 9.98 -2.48
N MET A 90 4.69 8.85 -3.17
CA MET A 90 5.41 8.57 -4.43
C MET A 90 4.86 9.37 -5.63
N ASP A 91 3.55 9.36 -5.80
CA ASP A 91 2.86 9.81 -7.02
C ASP A 91 2.05 11.08 -6.85
N GLY A 92 1.74 11.43 -5.61
CA GLY A 92 0.92 12.57 -5.25
C GLY A 92 -0.56 12.34 -5.47
N VAL A 93 -1.35 13.32 -5.05
CA VAL A 93 -2.75 13.48 -5.42
C VAL A 93 -2.83 14.50 -6.55
N ARG A 94 -3.54 14.16 -7.63
CA ARG A 94 -3.73 15.03 -8.78
C ARG A 94 -5.17 15.54 -8.83
N THR A 95 -5.33 16.80 -9.17
CA THR A 95 -6.64 17.36 -9.53
C THR A 95 -7.06 16.86 -10.92
N PRO A 96 -8.34 17.02 -11.31
CA PRO A 96 -8.79 16.72 -12.67
C PRO A 96 -7.99 17.46 -13.76
N GLU A 97 -7.45 18.64 -13.46
CA GLU A 97 -6.58 19.42 -14.37
C GLU A 97 -5.13 18.89 -14.41
N GLY A 98 -4.84 17.79 -13.72
CA GLY A 98 -3.52 17.12 -13.71
C GLY A 98 -2.50 17.75 -12.76
N ARG A 99 -2.88 18.78 -12.00
CA ARG A 99 -1.99 19.45 -11.03
C ARG A 99 -1.82 18.58 -9.80
N VAL A 100 -0.59 18.45 -9.33
CA VAL A 100 -0.31 17.75 -8.07
C VAL A 100 -0.54 18.71 -6.92
N VAL A 101 -1.42 18.35 -6.01
CA VAL A 101 -1.80 19.18 -4.85
C VAL A 101 -1.15 18.73 -3.56
N GLU A 102 -0.80 17.44 -3.45
CA GLU A 102 -0.21 16.88 -2.24
C GLU A 102 0.83 15.81 -2.56
N GLY A 103 1.83 15.70 -1.68
CA GLY A 103 2.88 14.68 -1.74
C GLY A 103 3.76 14.79 -2.99
N ARG A 104 4.01 13.63 -3.61
CA ARG A 104 4.86 13.41 -4.80
C ARG A 104 6.36 13.61 -4.60
N LEU A 105 7.11 12.55 -4.86
CA LEU A 105 8.54 12.60 -5.13
C LEU A 105 8.79 13.17 -6.53
N GLY A 106 9.83 13.97 -6.68
CA GLY A 106 10.15 14.69 -7.92
C GLY A 106 11.63 14.59 -8.28
N ASP A 107 11.91 14.72 -9.57
CA ASP A 107 13.27 14.72 -10.10
C ASP A 107 14.10 15.84 -9.49
N ARG A 108 15.36 15.52 -9.18
CA ARG A 108 16.35 16.47 -8.68
C ARG A 108 17.64 16.30 -9.47
N ARG A 109 18.52 17.32 -9.44
CA ARG A 109 19.84 17.24 -10.06
C ARG A 109 20.55 15.96 -9.60
N ASP A 110 20.96 15.10 -10.52
CA ASP A 110 21.65 13.83 -10.22
C ASP A 110 20.90 12.89 -9.24
N CYS A 111 19.57 12.99 -9.15
CA CYS A 111 18.75 12.08 -8.33
C CYS A 111 17.36 11.92 -8.98
N PRO A 112 17.20 10.94 -9.88
CA PRO A 112 15.96 10.74 -10.60
C PRO A 112 14.83 10.30 -9.66
N ARG A 113 13.61 10.64 -10.04
CA ARG A 113 12.39 10.30 -9.28
C ARG A 113 12.22 8.78 -9.14
N GLU A 114 12.67 8.00 -10.11
CA GLU A 114 12.53 6.55 -10.12
C GLU A 114 13.27 5.89 -8.94
N GLU A 115 14.52 6.28 -8.69
CA GLU A 115 15.30 5.79 -7.54
C GLU A 115 14.64 6.18 -6.22
N GLN A 116 14.09 7.40 -6.14
CA GLN A 116 13.35 7.85 -4.96
C GLN A 116 12.10 7.00 -4.71
N ARG A 117 11.34 6.65 -5.76
CA ARG A 117 10.14 5.79 -5.67
C ARG A 117 10.50 4.36 -5.28
N ALA A 118 11.54 3.80 -5.90
CA ALA A 118 12.02 2.46 -5.59
C ALA A 118 12.39 2.32 -4.11
N PHE A 119 13.10 3.32 -3.55
CA PHE A 119 13.39 3.36 -2.13
C PHE A 119 12.14 3.62 -1.26
N ALA A 120 11.23 4.51 -1.65
CA ALA A 120 10.01 4.78 -0.89
C ALA A 120 9.12 3.53 -0.73
N ALA A 121 9.10 2.65 -1.73
CA ALA A 121 8.37 1.38 -1.68
C ALA A 121 8.90 0.41 -0.62
N THR A 122 10.15 0.57 -0.16
CA THR A 122 10.73 -0.30 0.88
C THR A 122 10.49 0.19 2.30
N LEU A 123 9.86 1.36 2.50
CA LEU A 123 9.68 1.98 3.82
C LEU A 123 8.90 1.08 4.81
N VAL A 124 7.96 0.26 4.35
CA VAL A 124 7.20 -0.68 5.21
C VAL A 124 8.00 -1.93 5.60
N THR A 125 9.08 -2.23 4.89
CA THR A 125 9.83 -3.47 5.08
C THR A 125 10.60 -3.49 6.41
N ALA A 126 11.04 -4.68 6.82
CA ALA A 126 11.83 -4.88 8.03
C ALA A 126 13.16 -4.09 8.02
N ALA A 127 13.71 -3.75 6.85
CA ALA A 127 14.92 -2.94 6.73
C ALA A 127 14.68 -1.47 7.09
N GLU A 128 13.44 -0.99 6.99
CA GLU A 128 13.07 0.41 7.22
C GLU A 128 12.21 0.58 8.48
N CYS A 129 10.89 0.62 8.35
CA CYS A 129 9.99 0.88 9.48
C CYS A 129 9.35 -0.38 10.08
N ASN A 130 9.47 -1.53 9.42
CA ASN A 130 8.94 -2.82 9.88
C ASN A 130 7.46 -2.75 10.29
N LEU A 131 6.60 -2.27 9.39
CA LEU A 131 5.17 -2.08 9.64
C LEU A 131 4.35 -3.08 8.82
N SER A 132 3.35 -3.69 9.46
CA SER A 132 2.36 -4.54 8.78
C SER A 132 1.50 -3.70 7.84
N SER A 133 1.63 -3.85 6.53
CA SER A 133 0.58 -3.40 5.61
C SER A 133 -0.43 -4.54 5.48
N VAL A 134 -1.70 -4.31 5.84
CA VAL A 134 -2.76 -5.29 5.55
C VAL A 134 -2.80 -5.44 4.03
N GLN A 135 -2.45 -6.65 3.56
CA GLN A 135 -2.67 -7.12 2.20
C GLN A 135 -1.92 -6.40 1.07
N ALA A 136 -0.83 -7.05 0.63
CA ALA A 136 -0.93 -7.59 -0.73
C ALA A 136 -1.23 -9.10 -0.61
N PRO A 137 -2.48 -9.55 -0.81
CA PRO A 137 -2.74 -10.94 -1.14
C PRO A 137 -2.34 -11.07 -2.62
N GLY A 138 -1.04 -11.12 -2.90
CA GLY A 138 -0.55 -11.03 -4.28
C GLY A 138 0.96 -11.05 -4.44
N VAL A 139 1.74 -10.49 -3.51
CA VAL A 139 3.22 -10.53 -3.62
C VAL A 139 3.76 -11.93 -3.28
N ARG A 140 2.95 -12.79 -2.66
CA ARG A 140 3.24 -14.23 -2.50
C ARG A 140 2.64 -15.13 -3.60
N LEU A 141 1.80 -14.60 -4.50
CA LEU A 141 1.18 -15.40 -5.57
C LEU A 141 1.94 -15.30 -6.90
N VAL A 142 2.68 -14.20 -7.15
CA VAL A 142 3.50 -14.05 -8.36
C VAL A 142 4.84 -14.84 -8.28
N LEU A 143 5.25 -15.27 -7.09
CA LEU A 143 6.46 -16.10 -6.90
C LEU A 143 6.18 -17.62 -6.89
N LEU A 144 4.91 -18.04 -7.00
CA LEU A 144 4.51 -19.46 -7.01
C LEU A 144 3.83 -19.89 -8.33
N ALA A 145 3.81 -19.01 -9.34
CA ALA A 145 3.23 -19.28 -10.66
C ALA A 145 4.28 -19.48 -11.77
N ASP A 146 5.57 -19.59 -11.42
CA ASP A 146 6.72 -19.72 -12.33
C ASP A 146 7.60 -20.96 -12.01
N GLY A 147 6.99 -22.05 -11.53
CA GLY A 147 7.67 -23.31 -11.21
C GLY A 147 6.75 -24.52 -11.29
#